data_AF-A0A849PYR9-F1
#
_entry.id   AF-A0A849PYR9-F1
#
_cell.length_a   1.000
_cell.length_b   1.000
_cell.length_c   1.000
_cell.angle_alpha   90.00
_cell.angle_beta   90.00
_cell.angle_gamma   90.00
#
_symmetry.space_group_name_H-M   'P 1'
#
loop_
_entity.id
_entity.type
_entity.pdbx_description
1 polymer ?
#
loop_
_entity_poly.entity_id
_entity_poly.type
_entity_poly.pdbx_seq_one_letter_code
_entity_poly.pdbx_strand_id
1 'polypeptide(L)'
;MTDRQKLIFHIFVALSLFYAAIIFYLSAQSSIEIPSSSPIPFYDQLIDFVINSNNAYLLDIAYFVAHNFDKFAHMILYFGFGILLHLTFRHSDNLTLRKYAPVFAIFIGIAYGITDELHQMYVPGRTSSFDDIVADGIGIALAQIIFWVVVFKSIFFRKK
;
A
#
# COMPACT_ATOMS: atom_id res chain seq x y z
N MET A 1 0.96 31.00 -5.23
CA MET A 1 0.09 29.87 -4.86
C MET A 1 -1.10 30.49 -4.12
N THR A 2 -2.33 30.16 -4.50
CA THR A 2 -3.54 30.80 -3.92
C THR A 2 -3.86 30.23 -2.54
N ASP A 3 -4.61 30.94 -1.71
CA ASP A 3 -5.01 30.43 -0.37
C ASP A 3 -5.73 29.08 -0.47
N ARG A 4 -6.54 28.90 -1.52
CA ARG A 4 -7.17 27.62 -1.84
C ARG A 4 -6.14 26.51 -2.11
N GLN A 5 -5.06 26.79 -2.84
CA GLN A 5 -4.02 25.80 -3.11
C GLN A 5 -3.28 25.43 -1.82
N LYS A 6 -3.00 26.40 -0.94
CA LYS A 6 -2.38 26.15 0.37
C LYS A 6 -3.26 25.25 1.20
N LEU A 7 -4.56 25.56 1.28
CA LEU A 7 -5.52 24.73 2.00
C LEU A 7 -5.52 23.28 1.48
N ILE A 8 -5.53 23.07 0.17
CA ILE A 8 -5.51 21.73 -0.44
C ILE A 8 -4.23 20.96 -0.04
N PHE A 9 -3.07 21.62 -0.09
CA PHE A 9 -1.81 20.99 0.34
C PHE A 9 -1.89 20.51 1.79
N HIS A 10 -2.36 21.36 2.72
CA HIS A 10 -2.47 21.00 4.13
C HIS A 10 -3.49 19.88 4.38
N ILE A 11 -4.60 19.85 3.62
CA ILE A 11 -5.56 18.74 3.68
C ILE A 11 -4.87 17.43 3.30
N PHE A 12 -4.10 17.39 2.21
CA PHE A 12 -3.41 16.16 1.81
C PHE A 12 -2.30 15.76 2.78
N VAL A 13 -1.59 16.71 3.38
CA VAL A 13 -0.66 16.42 4.48
C VAL A 13 -1.39 15.76 5.65
N ALA A 14 -2.51 16.34 6.11
CA ALA A 14 -3.29 15.80 7.21
C ALA A 14 -3.84 14.39 6.89
N LEU A 15 -4.36 14.18 5.68
CA LEU A 15 -4.82 12.86 5.23
C LEU A 15 -3.68 11.84 5.16
N SER A 16 -2.50 12.23 4.67
CA SER A 16 -1.33 11.34 4.60
C SER A 16 -0.86 10.94 5.99
N LEU A 17 -0.81 11.88 6.93
CA LEU A 17 -0.44 11.62 8.33
C LEU A 17 -1.47 10.73 9.03
N PHE A 18 -2.76 10.99 8.80
CA PHE A 18 -3.83 10.16 9.34
C PHE A 18 -3.76 8.73 8.78
N TYR A 19 -3.52 8.59 7.47
CA TYR A 19 -3.38 7.28 6.84
C TYR A 19 -2.14 6.52 7.32
N ALA A 20 -1.01 7.21 7.49
CA ALA A 20 0.17 6.65 8.13
C ALA A 20 -0.16 6.14 9.54
N ALA A 21 -0.86 6.94 10.36
CA ALA A 21 -1.29 6.50 11.69
C ALA A 21 -2.19 5.25 11.66
N ILE A 22 -3.05 5.10 10.64
CA ILE A 22 -3.83 3.87 10.43
C ILE A 22 -2.91 2.69 10.12
N ILE A 23 -1.97 2.83 9.18
CA ILE A 23 -1.00 1.76 8.84
C ILE A 23 -0.24 1.35 10.09
N PHE A 24 0.32 2.31 10.83
CA PHE A 24 1.08 2.06 12.06
C PHE A 24 0.24 1.33 13.11
N TYR A 25 -1.01 1.76 13.30
CA TYR A 25 -1.93 1.10 14.22
C TYR A 25 -2.22 -0.34 13.81
N LEU A 26 -2.46 -0.60 12.52
CA LEU A 26 -2.67 -1.96 12.01
C LEU A 26 -1.41 -2.83 12.17
N SER A 27 -0.23 -2.26 11.91
CA SER A 27 1.07 -2.90 12.07
C SER A 27 1.39 -3.25 13.54
N ALA A 28 0.97 -2.39 14.47
CA ALA A 28 1.11 -2.60 15.90
C ALA A 28 0.27 -3.75 16.46
N GLN A 29 -0.77 -4.19 15.75
CA GLN A 29 -1.59 -5.31 16.21
C GLN A 29 -0.82 -6.61 16.03
N SER A 30 -0.42 -7.27 17.11
CA SER A 30 0.17 -8.62 17.06
C SER A 30 -0.91 -9.68 16.86
N SER A 31 -0.86 -10.45 15.77
CA SER A 31 -1.67 -11.65 15.62
C SER A 31 -1.06 -12.79 16.46
N ILE A 32 -1.21 -12.71 17.79
CA ILE A 32 -0.80 -13.78 18.72
C ILE A 32 -1.80 -14.96 18.73
N GLU A 33 -2.95 -14.81 18.09
CA GLU A 33 -3.88 -15.91 17.89
C GLU A 33 -3.94 -16.24 16.41
N ILE A 34 -3.53 -17.46 16.04
CA ILE A 34 -3.91 -18.06 14.77
C ILE A 34 -5.44 -18.16 14.82
N PRO A 35 -6.18 -17.33 14.08
CA PRO A 35 -7.62 -17.52 14.03
C PRO A 35 -7.83 -18.86 13.34
N SER A 36 -8.57 -19.77 13.95
CA SER A 36 -8.95 -21.05 13.34
C SER A 36 -9.80 -20.87 12.07
N SER A 37 -10.24 -19.64 11.79
CA SER A 37 -11.01 -19.23 10.62
C SER A 37 -10.30 -18.07 9.91
N SER A 38 -10.11 -18.19 8.60
CA SER A 38 -9.48 -17.14 7.81
C SER A 38 -10.22 -15.79 7.92
N PRO A 39 -9.51 -14.65 7.92
CA PRO A 39 -10.12 -13.31 7.96
C PRO A 39 -11.03 -12.98 6.79
N ILE A 40 -10.99 -13.78 5.71
CA ILE A 40 -11.72 -13.54 4.47
C ILE A 40 -13.06 -14.28 4.54
N PRO A 41 -14.20 -13.57 4.45
CA PRO A 41 -15.50 -14.22 4.30
C PRO A 41 -15.47 -15.22 3.14
N PHE A 42 -16.00 -16.42 3.34
CA PHE A 42 -16.03 -17.50 2.34
C PHE A 42 -14.68 -18.15 2.01
N TYR A 43 -13.59 -17.85 2.73
CA TYR A 43 -12.30 -18.52 2.50
C TYR A 43 -12.39 -20.03 2.61
N ASP A 44 -12.99 -20.52 3.70
CA ASP A 44 -13.14 -21.97 3.91
C ASP A 44 -13.97 -22.60 2.78
N GLN A 45 -15.03 -21.91 2.32
CA GLN A 45 -15.85 -22.37 1.20
C GLN A 45 -15.09 -22.37 -0.14
N LEU A 46 -14.22 -21.40 -0.36
CA LEU A 46 -13.42 -21.27 -1.57
C LEU A 46 -12.31 -22.33 -1.60
N ILE A 47 -11.64 -22.56 -0.47
CA ILE A 47 -10.65 -23.63 -0.31
C ILE A 47 -11.34 -24.99 -0.48
N ASP A 48 -12.49 -25.22 0.15
CA ASP A 48 -13.27 -26.45 -0.01
C ASP A 48 -13.70 -26.65 -1.46
N PHE A 49 -14.16 -25.61 -2.15
CA PHE A 49 -14.49 -25.68 -3.58
C PHE A 49 -13.27 -26.07 -4.42
N VAL A 50 -12.11 -25.47 -4.16
CA VAL A 50 -10.86 -25.73 -4.88
C VAL A 50 -10.37 -27.16 -4.61
N ILE A 51 -10.39 -27.63 -3.36
CA ILE A 51 -10.04 -29.01 -2.99
C ILE A 51 -10.97 -29.99 -3.72
N ASN A 52 -12.28 -29.74 -3.71
CA ASN A 52 -13.28 -30.58 -4.36
C ASN A 52 -13.23 -30.51 -5.90
N SER A 53 -12.58 -29.49 -6.48
CA SER A 53 -12.40 -29.38 -7.93
C SER A 53 -11.41 -30.41 -8.51
N ASN A 54 -10.60 -31.05 -7.65
CA ASN A 54 -9.54 -31.99 -8.01
C ASN A 54 -8.55 -31.44 -9.07
N ASN A 55 -8.37 -30.11 -9.11
CA ASN A 55 -7.45 -29.45 -10.01
C ASN A 55 -6.21 -28.97 -9.25
N ALA A 56 -5.09 -29.66 -9.45
CA ALA A 56 -3.83 -29.36 -8.77
C ALA A 56 -3.36 -27.91 -8.97
N TYR A 57 -3.56 -27.34 -10.16
CA TYR A 57 -3.16 -25.95 -10.43
C TYR A 57 -3.98 -24.93 -9.63
N LEU A 58 -5.29 -25.17 -9.47
CA LEU A 58 -6.14 -24.27 -8.67
C LEU A 58 -5.78 -24.37 -7.20
N LEU A 59 -5.45 -25.57 -6.72
CA LEU A 59 -5.00 -25.80 -5.35
C LEU A 59 -3.70 -25.05 -5.06
N ASP A 60 -2.72 -25.13 -5.95
CA ASP A 60 -1.43 -24.43 -5.81
C ASP A 60 -1.62 -22.90 -5.75
N ILE A 61 -2.47 -22.35 -6.64
CA ILE A 61 -2.77 -20.91 -6.64
C ILE A 61 -3.47 -20.49 -5.34
N ALA A 62 -4.45 -21.27 -4.88
CA ALA A 62 -5.20 -20.96 -3.67
C ALA A 62 -4.29 -20.97 -2.43
N TYR A 63 -3.41 -21.98 -2.29
CA TYR A 63 -2.41 -22.02 -1.22
C TYR A 63 -1.43 -20.85 -1.30
N PHE A 64 -0.95 -20.51 -2.49
CA PHE A 64 -0.04 -19.37 -2.67
C PHE A 64 -0.69 -18.05 -2.22
N VAL A 65 -1.93 -17.78 -2.65
CA VAL A 65 -2.63 -16.55 -2.29
C VAL A 65 -2.93 -16.51 -0.79
N ALA A 66 -3.37 -17.62 -0.21
CA ALA A 66 -3.62 -17.76 1.22
C ALA A 66 -2.38 -17.47 2.06
N HIS A 67 -1.24 -18.06 1.68
CA HIS A 67 -0.01 -17.97 2.42
C HIS A 67 0.65 -16.58 2.34
N ASN A 68 0.36 -15.81 1.28
CA ASN A 68 0.94 -14.48 1.04
C ASN A 68 -0.09 -13.35 1.20
N PHE A 69 -1.23 -13.61 1.84
CA PHE A 69 -2.33 -12.63 1.93
C PHE A 69 -1.91 -11.34 2.64
N ASP A 70 -1.11 -11.45 3.69
CA ASP A 70 -0.51 -10.34 4.41
C ASP A 70 0.35 -9.45 3.48
N LYS A 71 1.12 -10.05 2.56
CA LYS A 71 1.93 -9.31 1.58
C LYS A 71 1.04 -8.53 0.61
N PHE A 72 -0.09 -9.11 0.20
CA PHE A 72 -1.10 -8.38 -0.59
C PHE A 72 -1.72 -7.22 0.21
N ALA A 73 -2.00 -7.40 1.50
CA ALA A 73 -2.52 -6.34 2.35
C ALA A 73 -1.53 -5.17 2.48
N HIS A 74 -0.25 -5.47 2.73
CA HIS A 74 0.85 -4.50 2.71
C HIS A 74 0.91 -3.72 1.40
N MET A 75 0.94 -4.43 0.27
CA MET A 75 0.95 -3.81 -1.06
C MET A 75 -0.27 -2.88 -1.29
N ILE A 76 -1.47 -3.26 -0.86
CA ILE A 76 -2.69 -2.45 -1.02
C ILE A 76 -2.66 -1.20 -0.12
N LEU A 77 -2.26 -1.36 1.15
CA LEU A 77 -2.15 -0.24 2.09
C LEU A 77 -1.14 0.79 1.58
N TYR A 78 0.05 0.34 1.19
CA TYR A 78 1.11 1.21 0.72
C TYR A 78 0.87 1.77 -0.68
N PHE A 79 0.05 1.10 -1.51
CA PHE A 79 -0.51 1.69 -2.73
C PHE A 79 -1.39 2.90 -2.42
N GLY A 80 -2.33 2.77 -1.47
CA GLY A 80 -3.17 3.89 -1.02
C GLY A 80 -2.33 5.03 -0.44
N PHE A 81 -1.33 4.71 0.37
CA PHE A 81 -0.40 5.68 0.93
C PHE A 81 0.42 6.39 -0.16
N GLY A 82 0.92 5.65 -1.15
CA GLY A 82 1.64 6.18 -2.30
C GLY A 82 0.82 7.17 -3.14
N ILE A 83 -0.50 6.98 -3.22
CA ILE A 83 -1.42 7.94 -3.84
C ILE A 83 -1.47 9.24 -3.03
N LEU A 84 -1.69 9.14 -1.72
CA LEU A 84 -1.78 10.31 -0.84
C LEU A 84 -0.48 11.12 -0.80
N LEU A 85 0.67 10.43 -0.73
CA LEU A 85 1.98 11.07 -0.80
C LEU A 85 2.19 11.79 -2.14
N HIS A 86 1.85 11.16 -3.27
CA HIS A 86 1.93 11.81 -4.57
C HIS A 86 1.09 13.09 -4.60
N LEU A 87 -0.17 13.02 -4.16
CA LEU A 87 -1.08 14.16 -4.14
C LEU A 87 -0.57 15.27 -3.21
N THR A 88 0.00 14.91 -2.06
CA THR A 88 0.64 15.85 -1.13
C THR A 88 1.76 16.62 -1.81
N PHE A 89 2.76 15.93 -2.36
CA PHE A 89 3.88 16.60 -3.01
C PHE A 89 3.47 17.38 -4.27
N ARG A 90 2.48 16.87 -5.02
CA ARG A 90 1.97 17.54 -6.23
C ARG A 90 1.28 18.87 -5.94
N HIS A 91 0.72 19.04 -4.75
CA HIS A 91 0.08 20.30 -4.33
C HIS A 91 1.00 21.24 -3.54
N SER A 92 2.25 20.87 -3.31
CA SER A 92 3.21 21.71 -2.59
C SER A 92 3.55 23.02 -3.36
N ASP A 93 3.75 24.11 -2.61
CA ASP A 93 4.30 25.38 -3.10
C ASP A 93 5.74 25.21 -3.59
N ASN A 94 6.46 24.22 -3.07
CA ASN A 94 7.85 23.97 -3.45
C ASN A 94 7.89 23.32 -4.84
N LEU A 95 8.51 24.04 -5.80
CA LEU A 95 8.59 23.59 -7.19
C LEU A 95 9.31 22.24 -7.33
N THR A 96 10.35 21.99 -6.53
CA THR A 96 11.10 20.73 -6.54
C THR A 96 10.23 19.59 -6.05
N LEU A 97 9.53 19.74 -4.91
CA LEU A 97 8.61 18.72 -4.40
C LEU A 97 7.52 18.40 -5.42
N ARG A 98 6.94 19.42 -6.05
CA ARG A 98 5.89 19.25 -7.05
C ARG A 98 6.37 18.59 -8.35
N LYS A 99 7.57 18.93 -8.81
CA LYS A 99 8.17 18.39 -10.04
C LYS A 99 8.57 16.93 -9.85
N TYR A 100 9.13 16.60 -8.70
CA TYR A 100 9.63 15.27 -8.36
C TYR A 100 8.70 14.52 -7.40
N ALA A 101 7.40 14.84 -7.40
CA ALA A 101 6.41 14.23 -6.51
C ALA A 101 6.42 12.69 -6.50
N PRO A 102 6.55 11.99 -7.66
CA PRO A 102 6.67 10.53 -7.64
C PRO A 102 7.91 10.02 -6.90
N VAL A 103 9.05 10.71 -7.05
CA VAL A 103 10.32 10.33 -6.43
C VAL A 103 10.24 10.51 -4.92
N PHE A 104 9.70 11.65 -4.46
CA PHE A 104 9.49 11.88 -3.04
C PHE A 104 8.46 10.92 -2.44
N ALA A 105 7.38 10.60 -3.16
CA ALA A 105 6.38 9.63 -2.70
C ALA A 105 7.00 8.24 -2.52
N ILE A 106 7.80 7.76 -3.48
CA ILE A 106 8.52 6.48 -3.37
C ILE A 106 9.49 6.50 -2.20
N PHE A 107 10.35 7.52 -2.11
CA PHE A 107 11.37 7.58 -1.08
C PHE A 107 10.77 7.66 0.33
N ILE A 108 9.81 8.54 0.55
CA ILE A 108 9.16 8.71 1.85
C ILE A 108 8.30 7.50 2.20
N GLY A 109 7.59 6.93 1.23
CA GLY A 109 6.78 5.74 1.47
C GLY A 109 7.63 4.52 1.86
N ILE A 110 8.74 4.26 1.16
CA ILE A 110 9.65 3.15 1.50
C ILE A 110 10.34 3.42 2.84
N ALA A 111 10.81 4.66 3.08
CA ALA A 111 11.39 5.01 4.37
C ALA A 111 10.39 4.77 5.52
N TYR A 112 9.12 5.11 5.31
CA TYR A 112 8.06 4.82 6.26
C TYR A 112 7.83 3.31 6.46
N GLY A 113 7.79 2.52 5.40
CA GLY A 113 7.68 1.05 5.50
C GLY A 113 8.84 0.41 6.27
N ILE A 114 10.06 0.89 6.05
CA ILE A 114 11.22 0.46 6.84
C ILE A 114 11.01 0.80 8.32
N THR A 115 10.51 1.99 8.66
CA THR A 115 10.23 2.33 10.07
C THR A 115 9.13 1.50 10.69
N ASP A 116 8.13 1.09 9.90
CA ASP A 116 7.04 0.23 10.36
C ASP A 116 7.56 -1.18 10.70
N GLU A 117 8.39 -1.75 9.84
CA GLU A 117 9.06 -3.04 10.06
C GLU A 117 10.03 -3.01 11.25
N LEU A 118 10.80 -1.93 11.40
CA LEU A 118 11.64 -1.72 12.58
C LEU A 118 10.80 -1.62 13.86
N HIS A 119 9.62 -1.01 13.81
CA HIS A 119 8.70 -0.97 14.94
C HIS A 119 8.15 -2.36 15.28
N GLN A 120 7.78 -3.16 14.27
CA GLN A 120 7.27 -4.53 14.47
C GLN A 120 8.28 -5.43 15.21
N MET A 121 9.60 -5.18 15.09
CA MET A 121 10.62 -5.90 15.88
C MET A 121 10.42 -5.77 17.40
N TYR A 122 9.74 -4.72 17.85
CA TYR A 122 9.45 -4.46 19.26
C TYR A 122 8.02 -4.84 19.67
N VAL A 123 7.20 -5.30 18.74
CA VAL A 123 5.82 -5.74 18.99
C VAL A 123 5.85 -7.23 19.35
N PRO A 124 5.46 -7.65 20.56
CA PRO A 124 5.47 -9.06 20.95
C PRO A 124 4.61 -9.90 19.99
N GLY A 125 5.14 -11.02 19.52
CA GLY A 125 4.41 -11.91 18.61
C GLY A 125 4.31 -11.41 17.15
N ARG A 126 5.00 -10.33 16.79
CA ARG A 126 5.23 -9.94 15.40
C ARG A 126 6.66 -10.28 14.96
N THR A 127 6.80 -10.56 13.68
CA THR A 127 8.08 -10.81 13.02
C THR A 127 8.25 -9.78 11.92
N SER A 128 9.30 -8.97 12.01
CA SER A 128 9.66 -8.11 10.89
C SER A 128 10.09 -8.96 9.68
N SER A 129 9.67 -8.55 8.50
CA SER A 129 9.79 -9.27 7.25
C SER A 129 10.34 -8.36 6.16
N PHE A 130 11.46 -8.77 5.57
CA PHE A 130 11.98 -8.08 4.39
C PHE A 130 10.99 -8.11 3.21
N ASP A 131 10.19 -9.17 3.09
CA ASP A 131 9.19 -9.30 2.03
C ASP A 131 8.06 -8.28 2.18
N ASP A 132 7.77 -7.82 3.40
CA ASP A 132 6.77 -6.77 3.64
C ASP A 132 7.29 -5.40 3.19
N ILE A 133 8.58 -5.09 3.41
CA ILE A 133 9.24 -3.89 2.83
C ILE A 133 9.16 -3.91 1.29
N VAL A 134 9.36 -5.08 0.69
CA VAL A 134 9.26 -5.23 -0.77
C VAL A 134 7.82 -5.03 -1.24
N ALA A 135 6.84 -5.63 -0.56
CA ALA A 135 5.43 -5.47 -0.87
C ALA A 135 4.97 -4.01 -0.75
N ASP A 136 5.39 -3.31 0.30
CA ASP A 136 5.16 -1.88 0.53
C ASP A 136 5.71 -1.04 -0.62
N GLY A 137 6.97 -1.30 -1.00
CA GLY A 137 7.64 -0.64 -2.11
C GLY A 137 6.93 -0.86 -3.44
N ILE A 138 6.48 -2.08 -3.72
CA ILE A 138 5.69 -2.41 -4.92
C ILE A 138 4.37 -1.61 -4.91
N GLY A 139 3.67 -1.56 -3.78
CA GLY A 139 2.44 -0.79 -3.63
C GLY A 139 2.64 0.68 -4.00
N ILE A 140 3.65 1.34 -3.42
CA ILE A 140 3.95 2.75 -3.69
C ILE A 140 4.34 2.96 -5.16
N ALA A 141 5.15 2.06 -5.73
CA ALA A 141 5.57 2.13 -7.12
C ALA A 141 4.38 2.00 -8.08
N LEU A 142 3.45 1.07 -7.83
CA LEU A 142 2.22 0.91 -8.61
C LEU A 142 1.36 2.17 -8.59
N ALA A 143 1.26 2.86 -7.45
CA ALA A 143 0.57 4.14 -7.36
C ALA A 143 1.19 5.18 -8.31
N GLN A 144 2.52 5.24 -8.38
CA GLN A 144 3.21 6.18 -9.28
C GLN A 144 3.03 5.81 -10.76
N ILE A 145 3.03 4.52 -11.08
CA ILE A 145 2.78 4.02 -12.44
C ILE A 145 1.39 4.45 -12.91
N ILE A 146 0.36 4.36 -12.04
CA ILE A 146 -0.99 4.80 -12.38
C ILE A 146 -1.02 6.29 -12.73
N PHE A 147 -0.39 7.15 -11.92
CA PHE A 147 -0.30 8.58 -12.25
C PHE A 147 0.43 8.82 -13.57
N TRP A 148 1.53 8.09 -13.82
CA TRP A 148 2.26 8.19 -15.08
C TRP A 148 1.39 7.80 -16.28
N VAL A 149 0.66 6.68 -16.22
CA VAL A 149 -0.24 6.23 -17.29
C VAL A 149 -1.38 7.24 -17.53
N VAL A 150 -1.99 7.75 -16.46
CA VAL A 150 -3.07 8.75 -16.57
C VAL A 150 -2.57 10.04 -17.21
N VAL A 151 -1.40 10.54 -16.77
CA VAL A 151 -0.78 11.74 -17.35
C VAL A 151 -0.39 11.51 -18.80
N PHE A 152 0.26 10.38 -19.11
CA PHE A 152 0.67 10.03 -20.47
C PHE A 152 -0.54 9.94 -21.41
N LYS A 153 -1.61 9.27 -20.99
CA LYS A 153 -2.88 9.23 -21.73
C LYS A 153 -3.45 10.64 -21.92
N SER A 154 -3.46 11.47 -20.88
CA SER A 154 -3.99 12.84 -20.97
C SER A 154 -3.22 13.73 -21.94
N ILE A 155 -1.93 13.47 -22.16
CA ILE A 155 -1.09 14.22 -23.12
C ILE A 155 -1.31 13.72 -24.55
N PHE A 156 -1.33 12.39 -24.73
CA PHE A 156 -1.37 11.78 -26.06
C PHE A 156 -2.79 11.78 -26.67
N PHE A 157 -3.83 11.55 -25.86
CA PHE A 157 -5.22 11.47 -26.33
C PHE A 157 -5.98 12.80 -26.28
N ARG A 158 -5.40 13.89 -25.74
CA ARG A 158 -5.99 15.24 -25.86
C ARG A 158 -5.86 15.88 -27.25
N LYS A 159 -5.15 15.25 -28.18
CA LYS A 159 -4.90 15.76 -29.54
C LYS A 159 -5.83 15.16 -30.62
N LYS A 160 -6.98 14.61 -30.25
CA LYS A 160 -8.04 14.23 -31.19
C LYS A 160 -9.33 14.96 -30.88
#